data_AF-A0A538CYZ1-F1
#
_entry.id   AF-A0A538CYZ1-F1
#
_cell.length_a   1.000
_cell.length_b   1.000
_cell.length_c   1.000
_cell.angle_alpha   90.00
_cell.angle_beta   90.00
_cell.angle_gamma   90.00
#
_symmetry.space_group_name_H-M   'P 1'
#
loop_
_entity.id
_entity.type
_entity.pdbx_description
1 polymer ?
#
loop_
_entity_poly.entity_id
_entity_poly.type
_entity_poly.pdbx_seq_one_letter_code
_entity_poly.pdbx_strand_id
1 'polypeptide(L)'
;MARPATRNIGRLSEIAQVAVRHGFGYFFERHRLTDLFPWIDRDGSAESPSDRGRRLREMLDELGPTFVKFGQLLSTRPDIVPPDIVLELQKLQDDVRPIPFADVRRVIHEDLGLTIEQAFLEFDERPTAAASIGQVHHALLPNGERVAVKAQRPNAPRQIESDIALLFQ
;
A
#
# COMPACT_ATOMS: atom_id res chain seq x y z
N MET A 1 22.49 -2.23 -17.18
CA MET A 1 22.11 -0.84 -16.84
C MET A 1 20.99 -0.39 -17.78
N ALA A 2 19.72 -0.48 -17.34
CA ALA A 2 18.57 0.02 -18.08
C ALA A 2 18.11 1.34 -17.44
N ARG A 3 17.70 2.30 -18.27
CA ARG A 3 17.51 3.73 -17.92
C ARG A 3 16.36 3.91 -16.91
N PRO A 4 16.52 4.71 -15.83
CA PRO A 4 15.52 4.86 -14.76
C PRO A 4 14.28 5.70 -15.13
N ALA A 5 14.31 6.50 -16.19
CA ALA A 5 13.29 7.53 -16.44
C ALA A 5 11.91 6.99 -16.90
N THR A 6 11.85 5.89 -17.66
CA THR A 6 10.58 5.42 -18.25
C THR A 6 9.68 4.68 -17.27
N ARG A 7 10.24 4.13 -16.17
CA ARG A 7 9.47 3.35 -15.18
C ARG A 7 8.62 4.25 -14.27
N ASN A 8 9.09 5.47 -14.02
CA ASN A 8 8.49 6.38 -13.05
C ASN A 8 7.28 7.15 -13.61
N ILE A 9 7.24 7.39 -14.93
CA ILE A 9 6.12 8.07 -15.59
C ILE A 9 4.83 7.25 -15.49
N GLY A 10 4.92 5.92 -15.65
CA GLY A 10 3.77 5.03 -15.51
C GLY A 10 3.18 5.07 -14.10
N ARG A 11 4.04 5.02 -13.08
CA ARG A 11 3.61 5.11 -11.68
C ARG A 11 3.02 6.47 -11.32
N LEU A 12 3.57 7.56 -11.84
CA LEU A 12 3.03 8.90 -11.65
C LEU A 12 1.62 9.04 -12.27
N SER A 13 1.41 8.49 -13.46
CA SER A 13 0.10 8.47 -14.11
C SER A 13 -0.92 7.65 -13.31
N GLU A 14 -0.50 6.51 -12.74
CA GLU A 14 -1.34 5.70 -11.86
C GLU A 14 -1.74 6.48 -10.59
N ILE A 15 -0.78 7.14 -9.93
CA ILE A 15 -1.04 7.96 -8.75
C ILE A 15 -2.07 9.06 -9.07
N ALA A 16 -1.88 9.77 -10.19
CA ALA A 16 -2.80 10.81 -10.63
C ALA A 16 -4.20 10.26 -10.92
N GLN A 17 -4.31 9.12 -11.59
CA GLN A 17 -5.59 8.50 -11.92
C GLN A 17 -6.36 8.06 -10.65
N VAL A 18 -5.67 7.48 -9.68
CA VAL A 18 -6.27 7.08 -8.40
C VAL A 18 -6.71 8.32 -7.62
N ALA A 19 -5.89 9.37 -7.57
CA ALA A 19 -6.26 10.63 -6.91
C ALA A 19 -7.54 11.24 -7.52
N VAL A 20 -7.66 11.27 -8.84
CA VAL A 20 -8.87 11.74 -9.53
C VAL A 20 -10.09 10.89 -9.17
N ARG A 21 -9.96 9.56 -9.16
CA ARG A 21 -11.06 8.64 -8.83
C ARG A 21 -11.62 8.85 -7.42
N HIS A 22 -10.76 9.24 -6.48
CA HIS A 22 -11.15 9.53 -5.10
C HIS A 22 -11.60 10.98 -4.86
N GLY A 23 -11.68 11.81 -5.91
CA GLY A 23 -12.19 13.18 -5.83
C GLY A 23 -11.12 14.26 -5.58
N PHE A 24 -9.83 13.91 -5.66
CA PHE A 24 -8.73 14.89 -5.53
C PHE A 24 -8.36 15.56 -6.87
N GLY A 25 -9.22 15.48 -7.89
CA GLY A 25 -9.01 16.14 -9.19
C GLY A 25 -8.86 17.67 -9.08
N TYR A 26 -9.53 18.29 -8.11
CA TYR A 26 -9.49 19.74 -7.86
C TYR A 26 -8.10 20.27 -7.45
N PHE A 27 -7.25 19.46 -6.82
CA PHE A 27 -5.89 19.87 -6.43
C PHE A 27 -4.99 20.13 -7.65
N PHE A 28 -5.25 19.44 -8.77
CA PHE A 28 -4.55 19.63 -10.04
C PHE A 28 -5.01 20.88 -10.80
N GLU A 29 -6.24 21.34 -10.55
CA GLU A 29 -6.84 22.55 -11.13
C GLU A 29 -6.16 23.83 -10.60
N ARG A 30 -5.75 23.84 -9.32
CA ARG A 30 -5.02 24.98 -8.71
C ARG A 30 -3.60 25.19 -9.24
N HIS A 31 -3.00 24.15 -9.84
CA HIS A 31 -1.65 24.20 -10.41
C HIS A 31 -1.60 24.13 -11.96
N ARG A 32 -2.74 24.32 -12.65
CA ARG A 32 -2.88 24.36 -14.13
C ARG A 32 -2.39 23.08 -14.86
N LEU A 33 -2.53 21.89 -14.28
CA LEU A 33 -2.24 20.61 -14.96
C LEU A 33 -3.45 20.03 -15.71
N THR A 34 -4.55 20.77 -15.78
CA THR A 34 -5.84 20.36 -16.35
C THR A 34 -5.84 20.18 -17.86
N ASP A 35 -4.92 20.82 -18.58
CA ASP A 35 -4.87 20.78 -20.05
C ASP A 35 -4.50 19.39 -20.61
N LEU A 36 -4.12 18.43 -19.74
CA LEU A 36 -3.69 17.08 -20.13
C LEU A 36 -4.79 16.02 -20.03
N PHE A 37 -5.91 16.27 -19.33
CA PHE A 37 -6.95 15.26 -19.11
C PHE A 37 -8.37 15.87 -19.16
N PRO A 38 -9.03 15.87 -20.33
CA PRO A 38 -10.30 16.59 -20.58
C PRO A 38 -11.58 15.99 -19.93
N TRP A 39 -11.46 15.10 -18.95
CA TRP A 39 -12.58 14.31 -18.41
C TRP A 39 -12.88 14.62 -16.93
N ILE A 40 -12.31 15.70 -16.39
CA ILE A 40 -12.48 16.11 -14.99
C ILE A 40 -13.72 17.01 -14.92
N ASP A 41 -14.89 16.39 -14.80
CA ASP A 41 -16.15 17.11 -14.60
C ASP A 41 -16.23 17.70 -13.18
N ARG A 42 -16.69 18.96 -13.13
CA ARG A 42 -17.03 19.72 -11.92
C ARG A 42 -18.26 19.08 -11.28
N ASP A 43 -18.10 18.47 -10.12
CA ASP A 43 -19.23 18.31 -9.20
C ASP A 43 -18.82 18.73 -7.79
N GLY A 44 -18.91 20.03 -7.56
CA GLY A 44 -18.75 20.68 -6.26
C GLY A 44 -19.98 20.44 -5.38
N SER A 45 -20.16 19.21 -4.91
CA SER A 45 -21.05 18.94 -3.79
C SER A 45 -20.35 19.37 -2.49
N ALA A 46 -21.06 20.11 -1.64
CA ALA A 46 -20.54 20.59 -0.36
C ALA A 46 -19.99 19.42 0.46
N GLU A 47 -18.66 19.34 0.57
CA GLU A 47 -17.99 18.22 1.23
C GLU A 47 -18.30 18.22 2.72
N SER A 48 -18.99 17.18 3.19
CA SER A 48 -19.04 16.89 4.62
C SER A 48 -17.61 16.58 5.09
N PRO A 49 -17.16 17.10 6.25
CA PRO A 49 -15.88 16.72 6.85
C PRO A 49 -15.70 15.20 6.97
N SER A 50 -16.79 14.44 7.10
CA SER A 50 -16.77 12.98 7.14
C SER A 50 -16.37 12.31 5.83
N ASP A 51 -16.54 12.95 4.67
CA ASP A 51 -16.33 12.32 3.37
C ASP A 51 -14.90 12.49 2.85
N ARG A 52 -14.24 13.60 3.18
CA ARG A 52 -12.85 13.87 2.75
C ARG A 52 -11.83 12.91 3.39
N GLY A 53 -11.99 12.61 4.69
CA GLY A 53 -11.10 11.69 5.40
C GLY A 53 -11.22 10.27 4.87
N ARG A 54 -12.45 9.82 4.61
CA ARG A 54 -12.73 8.50 4.05
C ARG A 54 -12.14 8.34 2.65
N ARG A 55 -12.34 9.33 1.77
CA ARG A 55 -11.76 9.35 0.41
C ARG A 55 -10.23 9.35 0.44
N LEU A 56 -9.62 10.15 1.34
CA LEU A 56 -8.17 10.15 1.50
C LEU A 56 -7.66 8.76 1.93
N ARG A 57 -8.30 8.15 2.93
CA ARG A 57 -7.98 6.80 3.40
C ARG A 57 -8.06 5.77 2.27
N GLU A 58 -9.16 5.76 1.52
CA GLU A 58 -9.39 4.82 0.41
C GLU A 58 -8.39 5.04 -0.74
N MET A 59 -8.06 6.29 -1.05
CA MET A 59 -7.01 6.63 -2.01
C MET A 59 -5.65 6.07 -1.57
N LEU A 60 -5.26 6.28 -0.30
CA LEU A 60 -3.97 5.80 0.21
C LEU A 60 -3.91 4.26 0.25
N ASP A 61 -5.02 3.59 0.57
CA ASP A 61 -5.14 2.13 0.54
C ASP A 61 -4.97 1.59 -0.89
N GLU A 62 -5.67 2.19 -1.86
CA GLU A 62 -5.58 1.79 -3.26
C GLU A 62 -4.20 2.05 -3.87
N LEU A 63 -3.55 3.16 -3.50
CA LEU A 63 -2.19 3.49 -3.93
C LEU A 63 -1.14 2.51 -3.40
N GLY A 64 -1.46 1.74 -2.36
CA GLY A 64 -0.65 0.62 -1.90
C GLY A 64 0.34 0.94 -0.77
N PRO A 65 1.33 0.07 -0.53
CA PRO A 65 2.02 -0.04 0.76
C PRO A 65 2.76 1.22 1.21
N THR A 66 3.34 1.99 0.28
CA THR A 66 4.02 3.24 0.60
C THR A 66 3.03 4.29 1.13
N PHE A 67 1.90 4.44 0.45
CA PHE A 67 0.86 5.41 0.79
C PHE A 67 0.06 4.99 2.03
N VAL A 68 -0.20 3.70 2.21
CA VAL A 68 -0.75 3.16 3.47
C VAL A 68 0.16 3.51 4.65
N LYS A 69 1.47 3.27 4.54
CA LYS A 69 2.44 3.64 5.59
C LYS A 69 2.49 5.15 5.83
N PHE A 70 2.39 5.95 4.78
CA PHE A 70 2.33 7.39 4.91
C PHE A 70 1.07 7.85 5.65
N GLY A 71 -0.10 7.28 5.33
CA GLY A 71 -1.34 7.53 6.06
C GLY A 71 -1.27 7.11 7.53
N GLN A 72 -0.66 5.95 7.82
CA GLN A 72 -0.41 5.49 9.19
C GLN A 72 0.53 6.44 9.96
N LEU A 73 1.54 7.02 9.30
CA LEU A 73 2.41 8.01 9.93
C LEU A 73 1.64 9.30 10.21
N LEU A 74 0.86 9.80 9.24
CA LEU A 74 0.05 11.01 9.39
C LEU A 74 -1.02 10.88 10.49
N SER A 75 -1.59 9.69 10.69
CA SER A 75 -2.59 9.47 11.74
C SER A 75 -2.04 9.59 13.17
N THR A 76 -0.71 9.59 13.33
CA THR A 76 -0.03 9.86 14.62
C THR A 76 0.29 11.35 14.83
N ARG A 77 -0.04 12.22 13.86
CA ARG A 77 0.31 13.64 13.85
C ARG A 77 -0.93 14.54 13.79
N PRO A 78 -1.71 14.63 14.88
CA PRO A 78 -2.90 15.50 14.96
C PRO A 78 -2.57 17.00 14.88
N ASP A 79 -1.29 17.36 14.98
CA ASP A 79 -0.77 18.71 14.76
C ASP A 79 -0.64 19.08 13.26
N ILE A 80 -0.63 18.09 12.37
CA ILE A 80 -0.50 18.27 10.91
C ILE A 80 -1.84 18.10 10.20
N VAL A 81 -2.69 17.19 10.71
CA VAL A 81 -3.89 16.72 10.01
C VAL A 81 -5.14 16.97 10.88
N PRO A 82 -6.25 17.49 10.32
CA PRO A 82 -7.49 17.69 11.05
C PRO A 82 -8.02 16.41 11.76
N PRO A 83 -8.67 16.54 12.93
CA PRO A 83 -9.12 15.38 13.72
C PRO A 83 -10.02 14.40 12.95
N ASP A 84 -10.89 14.89 12.07
CA ASP A 84 -11.77 14.06 11.23
C ASP A 84 -10.98 13.17 10.25
N ILE A 85 -9.87 13.67 9.72
CA ILE A 85 -9.00 12.90 8.83
C ILE A 85 -8.12 11.93 9.63
N VAL A 86 -7.62 12.33 10.81
CA VAL A 86 -6.85 11.44 11.70
C VAL A 86 -7.65 10.18 12.03
N LEU A 87 -8.92 10.33 12.40
CA LEU A 87 -9.81 9.21 12.73
C LEU A 87 -9.98 8.24 11.55
N GLU A 88 -10.05 8.75 10.31
CA GLU A 88 -10.14 7.89 9.12
C GLU A 88 -8.80 7.22 8.79
N LEU A 89 -7.68 7.92 8.91
CA LEU A 89 -6.35 7.35 8.66
C LEU A 89 -5.93 6.30 9.70
N GLN A 90 -6.44 6.37 10.93
CA GLN A 90 -6.23 5.32 11.94
C GLN A 90 -6.77 3.96 11.47
N LYS A 91 -7.83 3.95 10.66
CA LYS A 91 -8.41 2.72 10.09
C LYS A 91 -7.51 2.04 9.05
N LEU A 92 -6.44 2.70 8.58
CA LEU A 92 -5.40 2.06 7.76
C LEU A 92 -4.53 1.07 8.56
N GLN A 93 -4.66 1.07 9.89
CA GLN A 93 -4.00 0.08 10.75
C GLN A 93 -4.78 -1.24 10.79
N ASP A 94 -6.04 -1.25 10.34
CA ASP A 94 -6.93 -2.40 10.42
C ASP A 94 -6.93 -3.29 9.16
N ASP A 95 -7.19 -4.57 9.43
CA ASP A 95 -7.22 -5.78 8.60
C ASP A 95 -6.97 -5.65 7.08
N VAL A 96 -5.72 -5.87 6.68
CA VAL A 96 -5.36 -5.99 5.26
C VAL A 96 -5.68 -7.41 4.80
N ARG A 97 -6.44 -7.56 3.71
CA ARG A 97 -6.76 -8.88 3.15
C ARG A 97 -5.49 -9.72 2.89
N PRO A 98 -5.41 -10.97 3.37
CA PRO A 98 -4.33 -11.88 3.03
C PRO A 98 -4.12 -12.05 1.52
N ILE A 99 -2.87 -12.24 1.11
CA ILE A 99 -2.56 -12.79 -0.21
C ILE A 99 -2.84 -14.30 -0.23
N PRO A 100 -3.10 -14.89 -1.41
CA PRO A 100 -3.20 -16.33 -1.56
C PRO A 100 -1.95 -17.04 -1.03
N PHE A 101 -2.14 -18.18 -0.36
CA PHE A 101 -1.01 -18.95 0.18
C PHE A 101 -0.01 -19.41 -0.89
N ALA A 102 -0.46 -19.60 -2.13
CA ALA A 102 0.42 -19.87 -3.27
C ALA A 102 1.49 -18.79 -3.48
N ASP A 103 1.15 -17.51 -3.27
CA ASP A 103 2.11 -16.42 -3.36
C ASP A 103 3.09 -16.44 -2.19
N VAL A 104 2.63 -16.78 -0.98
CA VAL A 104 3.50 -16.95 0.21
C VAL A 104 4.52 -18.06 -0.03
N ARG A 105 4.04 -19.21 -0.50
CA ARG A 105 4.89 -20.36 -0.84
C ARG A 105 5.95 -19.98 -1.87
N ARG A 106 5.56 -19.24 -2.90
CA ARG A 106 6.49 -18.75 -3.93
C ARG A 106 7.53 -17.80 -3.34
N VAL A 107 7.13 -16.84 -2.52
CA VAL A 107 8.04 -15.89 -1.86
C VAL A 107 9.04 -16.61 -0.96
N ILE A 108 8.59 -17.54 -0.13
CA ILE A 108 9.48 -18.33 0.74
C ILE A 108 10.51 -19.11 -0.10
N HIS A 109 10.06 -19.72 -1.20
CA HIS A 109 10.97 -20.44 -2.09
C HIS A 109 11.97 -19.52 -2.81
N GLU A 110 11.52 -18.37 -3.31
CA GLU A 110 12.37 -17.36 -3.96
C GLU A 110 13.42 -16.80 -2.99
N ASP A 111 13.05 -16.55 -1.73
CA ASP A 111 13.92 -15.91 -0.73
C ASP A 111 14.89 -16.89 -0.05
N LEU A 112 14.44 -18.12 0.24
CA LEU A 112 15.24 -19.12 0.97
C LEU A 112 15.92 -20.15 0.06
N GLY A 113 15.48 -20.29 -1.19
CA GLY A 113 15.91 -21.37 -2.08
C GLY A 113 15.46 -22.76 -1.65
N LEU A 114 14.52 -22.85 -0.71
CA LEU A 114 13.98 -24.09 -0.15
C LEU A 114 12.45 -24.09 -0.24
N THR A 115 11.84 -25.26 -0.35
CA THR A 115 10.39 -25.37 -0.17
C THR A 115 10.02 -25.21 1.31
N ILE A 116 8.75 -24.88 1.60
CA ILE A 116 8.25 -24.79 2.97
C ILE A 116 8.51 -26.10 3.73
N GLU A 117 8.28 -27.24 3.08
CA GLU A 117 8.45 -28.58 3.66
C GLU A 117 9.92 -28.93 3.93
N GLN A 118 10.87 -28.28 3.25
CA GLN A 118 12.30 -28.43 3.52
C GLN A 118 12.75 -27.53 4.68
N ALA A 119 12.15 -26.35 4.81
CA ALA A 119 12.54 -25.33 5.80
C ALA A 119 11.84 -25.52 7.17
N PHE A 120 10.64 -26.09 7.20
CA PHE A 120 9.79 -26.16 8.38
C PHE A 120 9.18 -27.56 8.57
N LEU A 121 9.03 -28.00 9.82
CA LEU A 121 8.31 -29.21 10.20
C LEU A 121 6.79 -29.03 10.06
N GLU A 122 6.30 -27.85 10.44
CA GLU A 122 4.91 -27.45 10.33
C GLU A 122 4.84 -26.00 9.84
N PHE A 123 3.85 -25.67 9.02
CA PHE A 123 3.60 -24.30 8.56
C PHE A 123 2.09 -24.09 8.38
N ASP A 124 1.52 -23.13 9.10
CA ASP A 124 0.11 -22.80 8.98
C ASP A 124 -0.17 -22.02 7.70
N GLU A 125 -0.97 -22.59 6.79
CA GLU A 125 -1.34 -21.91 5.54
C GLU A 125 -2.22 -20.67 5.78
N ARG A 126 -2.97 -20.67 6.90
CA ARG A 126 -3.77 -19.52 7.32
C ARG A 126 -2.86 -18.52 8.06
N PRO A 127 -2.81 -17.26 7.63
CA PRO A 127 -1.99 -16.27 8.31
C PRO A 127 -2.58 -15.93 9.68
N THR A 128 -1.70 -15.73 10.65
CA THR A 128 -2.05 -15.17 11.97
C THR A 128 -2.38 -13.69 11.87
N ALA A 129 -1.71 -12.97 10.96
CA ALA A 129 -1.91 -11.56 10.73
C ALA A 129 -1.54 -11.18 9.29
N ALA A 130 -2.20 -10.18 8.74
CA ALA A 130 -1.85 -9.61 7.45
C ALA A 130 -1.68 -8.09 7.57
N ALA A 131 -0.68 -7.57 6.86
CA ALA A 131 -0.32 -6.17 6.86
C ALA A 131 -0.04 -5.68 5.43
N SER A 132 0.18 -4.37 5.29
CA SER A 132 0.36 -3.70 4.01
C SER A 132 1.55 -4.24 3.20
N ILE A 133 2.64 -4.63 3.86
CA ILE A 133 3.87 -5.12 3.19
C ILE A 133 3.95 -6.65 3.16
N GLY A 134 3.25 -7.37 4.02
CA GLY A 134 3.42 -8.81 4.16
C GLY A 134 2.40 -9.42 5.12
N GLN A 135 2.44 -10.73 5.26
CA GLN A 135 1.60 -11.47 6.20
C GLN A 135 2.44 -12.44 7.03
N VAL A 136 1.94 -12.76 8.21
CA VAL A 136 2.62 -13.55 9.24
C VAL A 136 1.94 -14.89 9.39
N HIS A 137 2.73 -15.95 9.41
CA HIS A 137 2.29 -17.33 9.59
C HIS A 137 3.01 -17.96 10.80
N HIS A 138 2.36 -18.89 11.47
CA HIS A 138 3.04 -19.75 12.44
C HIS A 138 3.75 -20.90 11.73
N ALA A 139 4.95 -21.24 12.21
CA ALA A 139 5.69 -22.38 11.74
C ALA A 139 6.50 -23.03 12.88
N LEU A 140 6.90 -24.29 12.65
CA LEU A 140 7.78 -25.04 13.52
C LEU A 140 9.08 -25.35 12.76
N LEU A 141 10.23 -24.98 13.33
CA LEU A 141 11.53 -25.28 12.75
C LEU A 141 11.98 -26.72 13.06
N PRO A 142 12.93 -27.29 12.28
CA PRO A 142 13.50 -28.63 12.54
C PRO A 142 14.13 -28.84 13.92
N ASN A 143 14.57 -27.75 14.57
CA ASN A 143 15.09 -27.76 15.94
C ASN A 143 14.00 -27.78 17.03
N GLY A 144 12.72 -27.78 16.64
CA GLY A 144 11.56 -27.75 17.55
C GLY A 144 11.10 -26.35 17.97
N GLU A 145 11.72 -25.29 17.46
CA GLU A 145 11.38 -23.91 17.80
C GLU A 145 10.14 -23.42 17.03
N ARG A 146 9.17 -22.82 17.75
CA ARG A 146 7.99 -22.18 17.15
C ARG A 146 8.33 -20.75 16.75
N VAL A 147 8.08 -20.40 15.49
CA VAL A 147 8.43 -19.09 14.92
C VAL A 147 7.24 -18.43 14.25
N ALA A 148 7.32 -17.11 14.12
CA ALA A 148 6.43 -16.31 13.29
C ALA A 148 7.15 -15.94 11.99
N VAL A 149 6.72 -16.51 10.87
CA VAL A 149 7.31 -16.28 9.54
C VAL A 149 6.53 -15.16 8.86
N LYS A 150 7.21 -14.03 8.61
CA LYS A 150 6.62 -12.92 7.87
C LYS A 150 7.04 -12.97 6.40
N ALA A 151 6.11 -13.34 5.53
CA ALA A 151 6.31 -13.33 4.08
C ALA A 151 5.93 -11.96 3.50
N GLN A 152 6.84 -11.37 2.71
CA GLN A 152 6.59 -10.11 2.02
C GLN A 152 5.62 -10.31 0.84
N ARG A 153 4.73 -9.34 0.59
CA ARG A 153 3.86 -9.35 -0.60
C ARG A 153 4.75 -9.23 -1.85
N PRO A 154 4.57 -10.09 -2.87
CA PRO A 154 5.46 -10.14 -4.03
C PRO A 154 5.67 -8.82 -4.77
N ASN A 155 4.62 -7.98 -4.84
CA ASN A 155 4.65 -6.73 -5.59
C ASN A 155 5.13 -5.53 -4.75
N ALA A 156 5.20 -5.67 -3.43
CA ALA A 156 5.54 -4.57 -2.53
C ALA A 156 6.92 -3.95 -2.82
N PRO A 157 8.02 -4.72 -3.03
CA PRO A 157 9.33 -4.13 -3.28
C PRO A 157 9.38 -3.21 -4.49
N ARG A 158 8.84 -3.68 -5.64
CA ARG A 158 8.86 -2.91 -6.89
C ARG A 158 8.02 -1.63 -6.80
N GLN A 159 6.89 -1.72 -6.12
CA GLN A 159 5.98 -0.58 -5.94
C GLN A 159 6.62 0.47 -5.03
N ILE A 160 7.18 0.04 -3.89
CA ILE A 160 7.90 0.91 -2.96
C ILE A 160 9.09 1.58 -3.65
N GLU A 161 9.89 0.83 -4.42
CA GLU A 161 11.00 1.38 -5.18
C GLU A 161 10.54 2.45 -6.17
N SER A 162 9.44 2.20 -6.90
CA SER A 162 8.88 3.15 -7.86
C SER A 162 8.33 4.41 -7.17
N ASP A 163 7.67 4.25 -6.02
CA ASP A 163 7.15 5.37 -5.23
C ASP A 163 8.28 6.25 -4.67
N ILE A 164 9.32 5.62 -4.09
CA ILE A 164 10.47 6.35 -3.53
C ILE A 164 11.28 7.03 -4.63
N ALA A 165 11.42 6.39 -5.79
CA ALA A 165 12.14 6.97 -6.93
C ALA A 165 11.48 8.27 -7.43
N LEU A 166 10.18 8.49 -7.19
CA LEU A 166 9.51 9.75 -7.52
C LEU A 166 9.89 10.90 -6.57
N LEU A 167 10.36 10.61 -5.35
CA LEU A 167 10.75 11.64 -4.36
C LEU A 167 12.10 12.29 -4.66
N PHE A 168 12.95 11.63 -5.45
CA PHE A 168 14.32 12.06 -5.73
C PHE A 168 14.53 12.55 -7.17
N GLN A 169 13.45 12.93 -7.86
CA GLN A 169 13.49 13.50 -9.21
C GLN A 169 13.39 15.02 -9.22
#